data_AF-A0A7W1EQB9-F1
#
_entry.id   AF-A0A7W1EQB9-F1
#
_cell.length_a   1.000
_cell.length_b   1.000
_cell.length_c   1.000
_cell.angle_alpha   90.00
_cell.angle_beta   90.00
_cell.angle_gamma   90.00
#
_symmetry.space_group_name_H-M   'P 1'
#
loop_
_entity.id
_entity.type
_entity.pdbx_description
1 polymer ?
#
loop_
_entity_poly.entity_id
_entity_poly.type
_entity_poly.pdbx_seq_one_letter_code
_entity_poly.pdbx_strand_id
1 'polypeptide(L)' 'VARRGVIVSDLRRSWIALGGFWLVTWPLGFHPVSRHDGATSVLRGFTADELRRHVRAATGRDATVRRHLGFRLTATWSTA' A
#
# COMPACT_ATOMS: atom_id res chain seq x y z
N VAL A 1 22.92 5.19 0.91
CA VAL A 1 22.19 6.48 0.98
C VAL A 1 21.85 6.93 -0.43
N ALA A 2 20.58 7.27 -0.71
CA ALA A 2 20.16 7.76 -2.02
C ALA A 2 20.65 9.21 -2.25
N ARG A 3 21.06 9.54 -3.50
CA ARG A 3 21.76 10.80 -3.84
C ARG A 3 20.92 11.82 -4.63
N ARG A 4 19.80 11.40 -5.23
CA ARG A 4 18.95 12.28 -6.08
C ARG A 4 17.49 12.29 -5.64
N GLY A 5 16.94 11.12 -5.37
CA GLY A 5 15.56 10.96 -4.93
C GLY A 5 15.31 9.55 -4.44
N VAL A 6 14.19 9.36 -3.75
CA VAL A 6 13.71 8.07 -3.27
C VAL A 6 12.35 7.79 -3.89
N ILE A 7 12.15 6.54 -4.28
CA ILE A 7 10.87 6.02 -4.75
C ILE A 7 10.51 4.84 -3.85
N VAL A 8 9.32 4.87 -3.25
CA VAL A 8 8.75 3.77 -2.47
C VAL A 8 7.48 3.32 -3.16
N SER A 9 7.42 2.03 -3.53
CA SER A 9 6.23 1.40 -4.09
C SER A 9 5.63 0.47 -3.04
N ASP A 10 4.38 0.72 -2.66
CA ASP A 10 3.66 -0.05 -1.64
C ASP A 10 2.21 -0.33 -2.07
N LEU A 11 1.53 -1.20 -1.34
CA LEU A 11 0.13 -1.51 -1.50
C LEU A 11 -0.75 -0.50 -0.76
N ARG A 12 -1.85 -0.13 -1.40
CA ARG A 12 -2.89 0.74 -0.85
C ARG A 12 -3.79 -0.06 0.07
N ARG A 13 -4.00 0.42 1.30
CA ARG A 13 -5.09 -0.11 2.15
C ARG A 13 -6.43 0.13 1.46
N SER A 14 -7.14 -0.95 1.14
CA SER A 14 -8.48 -0.87 0.56
C SER A 14 -9.38 -1.97 1.10
N TRP A 15 -10.36 -1.56 1.90
CA TRP A 15 -11.44 -2.43 2.36
C TRP A 15 -12.28 -2.99 1.19
N ILE A 16 -12.30 -2.30 0.03
CA ILE A 16 -12.97 -2.78 -1.19
C ILE A 16 -12.17 -3.92 -1.85
N ALA A 17 -10.83 -3.86 -1.84
CA ALA A 17 -10.00 -4.97 -2.30
C ALA A 17 -10.20 -6.21 -1.42
N LEU A 18 -10.30 -5.99 -0.10
CA LEU A 18 -10.59 -7.04 0.86
C LEU A 18 -11.97 -7.68 0.61
N GLY A 19 -13.01 -6.85 0.46
CA GLY A 19 -14.37 -7.30 0.16
C GLY A 19 -14.45 -8.05 -1.17
N GLY A 20 -13.84 -7.54 -2.24
CA GLY A 20 -13.81 -8.20 -3.55
C GLY A 20 -13.03 -9.51 -3.54
N PHE A 21 -11.88 -9.58 -2.87
CA PHE A 21 -11.14 -10.82 -2.69
C PHE A 21 -11.94 -11.84 -1.87
N TRP A 22 -12.64 -11.41 -0.82
CA TRP A 22 -13.51 -12.28 -0.03
C TRP A 22 -14.68 -12.82 -0.87
N LEU A 23 -15.33 -11.97 -1.66
CA LEU A 23 -16.46 -12.33 -2.53
C LEU A 23 -16.05 -13.27 -3.68
N VAL A 24 -14.79 -13.23 -4.12
CA VAL A 24 -14.24 -14.15 -5.13
C VAL A 24 -13.72 -15.44 -4.50
N THR A 25 -13.05 -15.37 -3.36
CA THR A 25 -12.48 -16.56 -2.71
C THR A 25 -13.50 -17.42 -2.01
N TRP A 26 -14.62 -16.86 -1.53
CA TRP A 26 -15.72 -17.57 -0.88
C TRP A 26 -16.41 -18.60 -1.80
N PRO A 27 -16.85 -18.26 -3.02
CA PRO A 27 -17.46 -19.22 -3.96
C PRO A 27 -16.46 -20.20 -4.59
N LEU A 28 -15.16 -19.84 -4.67
CA LEU A 28 -14.12 -20.67 -5.31
C LEU A 28 -13.44 -21.70 -4.36
N GLY A 29 -13.88 -21.82 -3.10
CA GLY A 29 -13.40 -22.89 -2.20
C GLY A 29 -11.94 -22.79 -1.73
N PHE A 30 -11.29 -21.64 -1.88
CA PHE A 30 -9.92 -21.42 -1.42
C PHE A 30 -9.76 -21.67 0.09
N HIS A 31 -8.65 -22.33 0.50
CA HIS A 31 -8.35 -22.69 1.88
C HIS A 31 -8.39 -21.47 2.81
N PRO A 32 -8.99 -21.56 4.02
CA PRO A 32 -9.21 -20.43 4.93
C PRO A 32 -7.92 -19.67 5.33
N VAL A 33 -6.76 -20.35 5.33
CA VAL A 33 -5.44 -19.73 5.57
C VAL A 33 -5.09 -18.71 4.47
N SER A 34 -5.28 -19.04 3.19
CA SER A 34 -4.98 -18.11 2.08
C SER A 34 -5.91 -16.90 2.07
N ARG A 35 -7.14 -17.05 2.58
CA ARG A 35 -8.09 -15.94 2.76
C ARG A 35 -7.61 -14.97 3.84
N HIS A 36 -7.08 -15.48 4.95
CA HIS A 36 -6.57 -14.68 6.05
C HIS A 36 -5.26 -13.95 5.71
N ASP A 37 -4.34 -14.61 5.02
CA ASP A 37 -3.05 -13.99 4.63
C ASP A 37 -3.21 -12.91 3.55
N GLY A 38 -4.08 -13.15 2.57
CA GLY A 38 -4.44 -12.14 1.57
C GLY A 38 -5.10 -10.91 2.21
N ALA A 39 -6.01 -11.14 3.18
CA ALA A 39 -6.65 -10.08 3.93
C ALA A 39 -5.65 -9.26 4.75
N THR A 40 -4.72 -9.93 5.43
CA THR A 40 -3.71 -9.28 6.26
C THR A 40 -2.76 -8.41 5.44
N SER A 41 -2.43 -8.83 4.20
CA SER A 41 -1.61 -8.04 3.28
C SER A 41 -2.29 -6.75 2.83
N VAL A 42 -3.61 -6.78 2.60
CA VAL A 42 -4.39 -5.60 2.24
C VAL A 42 -4.55 -4.65 3.44
N LEU A 43 -4.73 -5.20 4.65
CA LEU A 43 -4.87 -4.42 5.88
C LEU A 43 -3.56 -3.74 6.30
N ARG A 44 -2.40 -4.32 5.96
CA ARG A 44 -1.07 -3.74 6.20
C ARG A 44 -0.65 -2.69 5.18
N GLY A 45 -1.40 -2.50 4.11
CA GLY A 45 -1.13 -1.42 3.15
C GLY A 45 -1.25 -0.04 3.81
N PHE A 46 -0.62 0.96 3.21
CA PHE A 46 -0.74 2.35 3.64
C PHE A 46 -1.89 3.07 2.93
N THR A 47 -2.45 4.09 3.56
CA THR A 47 -3.15 5.15 2.82
C THR A 47 -2.15 6.15 2.25
N ALA A 48 -2.54 6.91 1.23
CA ALA A 48 -1.67 7.92 0.65
C ALA A 48 -1.21 8.97 1.67
N ASP A 49 -2.11 9.35 2.59
CA ASP A 49 -1.82 10.35 3.61
C ASP A 49 -0.97 9.79 4.74
N GLU A 50 -1.18 8.53 5.15
CA GLU A 50 -0.28 7.84 6.10
C GLU A 50 1.13 7.74 5.52
N LEU A 51 1.28 7.27 4.28
CA LEU A 51 2.59 7.14 3.65
C LEU A 51 3.29 8.51 3.54
N ARG A 52 2.55 9.57 3.19
CA ARG A 52 3.09 10.94 3.16
C ARG A 52 3.55 11.40 4.55
N ARG A 53 2.74 11.18 5.59
CA ARG A 53 3.08 11.54 6.97
C ARG A 53 4.28 10.77 7.48
N HIS A 54 4.38 9.47 7.19
CA HIS A 54 5.52 8.66 7.60
C HIS A 54 6.82 9.13 6.94
N VAL A 55 6.80 9.44 5.64
CA VAL A 55 8.00 9.98 4.97
C VAL A 55 8.39 11.32 5.58
N ARG A 56 7.43 12.21 5.84
CA ARG A 56 7.69 13.49 6.50
C ARG A 56 8.28 13.33 7.89
N ALA A 57 7.72 12.43 8.70
CA ALA A 57 8.20 12.17 10.06
C ALA A 57 9.61 11.55 10.07
N ALA A 58 9.90 10.63 9.15
CA ALA A 58 11.18 9.93 9.11
C ALA A 58 12.32 10.72 8.45
N THR A 59 11.99 11.59 7.48
CA THR A 59 13.01 12.23 6.62
C THR A 59 12.97 13.76 6.65
N GLY A 60 11.95 14.36 7.27
CA GLY A 60 11.69 15.81 7.25
C GLY A 60 11.16 16.33 5.91
N ARG A 61 10.98 15.47 4.90
CA ARG A 61 10.67 15.86 3.53
C ARG A 61 9.23 15.59 3.14
N ASP A 62 8.69 16.42 2.25
CA ASP A 62 7.37 16.21 1.68
C ASP A 62 7.45 15.24 0.50
N ALA A 63 6.74 14.12 0.62
CA ALA A 63 6.61 13.14 -0.45
C ALA A 63 5.42 13.45 -1.35
N THR A 64 5.60 13.28 -2.65
CA THR A 64 4.48 13.19 -3.61
C THR A 64 4.02 11.74 -3.66
N VAL A 65 2.79 11.48 -3.22
CA VAL A 65 2.18 10.14 -3.23
C VAL A 65 1.14 10.04 -4.34
N ARG A 66 1.29 9.06 -5.23
CA ARG A 66 0.38 8.80 -6.35
C ARG A 66 -0.30 7.44 -6.17
N ARG A 67 -1.56 7.38 -6.60
CA ARG A 67 -2.39 6.17 -6.63
C ARG A 67 -2.35 5.61 -8.04
N HIS A 68 -2.18 4.30 -8.14
CA HIS A 68 -2.14 3.57 -9.41
C HIS A 68 -3.17 2.44 -9.42
N LEU A 69 -3.45 1.91 -10.61
CA LEU A 69 -4.32 0.75 -10.80
C LEU A 69 -3.78 -0.46 -10.02
N GLY A 70 -4.68 -1.36 -9.61
CA GLY A 70 -4.31 -2.55 -8.83
C GLY A 70 -3.92 -2.25 -7.38
N PHE A 71 -4.54 -1.24 -6.76
CA PHE A 71 -4.31 -0.86 -5.36
C PHE A 71 -2.84 -0.53 -5.06
N ARG A 72 -2.13 0.10 -6.00
CA ARG A 72 -0.73 0.52 -5.80
C ARG A 72 -0.63 1.97 -5.35
N LEU A 73 0.33 2.23 -4.48
CA LEU A 73 0.78 3.55 -4.07
C LEU A 73 2.26 3.73 -4.39
N THR A 74 2.62 4.91 -4.85
CA THR A 74 4.01 5.27 -5.05
C THR A 74 4.29 6.61 -4.39
N ALA A 75 5.22 6.63 -3.44
CA ALA A 75 5.75 7.84 -2.83
C ALA A 75 7.10 8.20 -3.46
N THR A 76 7.28 9.49 -3.76
CA THR A 76 8.52 10.01 -4.34
C THR A 76 8.94 11.30 -3.64
N TRP A 77 10.23 11.45 -3.36
CA TRP A 77 10.79 12.69 -2.80
C TRP A 77 12.26 12.89 -3.17
N SER A 78 12.71 14.14 -3.19
CA SER A 78 14.12 14.51 -3.43
C SER A 78 14.96 14.25 -2.18
N THR A 79 16.21 13.81 -2.35
CA THR A 79 17.16 13.68 -1.24
C THR A 79 18.06 14.91 -1.05
N ALA A 80 18.04 15.84 -2.01
CA ALA A 80 18.62 17.18 -1.83
C ALA A 80 17.69 18.00 -0.93
#